data_AF-A0A6B2H3P0-F1
#
_entry.id   AF-A0A6B2H3P0-F1
#
_cell.length_a   1.000
_cell.length_b   1.000
_cell.length_c   1.000
_cell.angle_alpha   90.00
_cell.angle_beta   90.00
_cell.angle_gamma   90.00
#
_symmetry.space_group_name_H-M   'P 1'
#
loop_
_entity.id
_entity.type
_entity.pdbx_description
1 polymer ?
#
loop_
_entity_poly.entity_id
_entity_poly.type
_entity_poly.pdbx_seq_one_letter_code
_entity_poly.pdbx_strand_id
1 'polypeptide(L)'
;MKKTLLYFSLAALTFLNFSCDTDGGDADEVIPEMALTMHRAFMYHDNHETKNATYTSANLQSAFLTENERLTIYVGGDKDDISFEIAEADLPSGYVGNYVLKSLPNPDNGKAKTSYSYATSPTSGSVFFSQANAMNGSVEITNYNEKHQLISGTFELTMENVPDPTATSPTNPRSCDVTITGTFANAKLKATL
;
A
#
# COMPACT_ATOMS: atom_id res chain seq x y z
N MET A 1 -46.64 5.94 65.60
CA MET A 1 -47.90 5.97 64.82
C MET A 1 -48.11 4.60 64.19
N LYS A 2 -49.34 4.07 64.33
CA LYS A 2 -50.00 3.01 63.54
C LYS A 2 -49.55 3.06 62.05
N LYS A 3 -49.39 1.98 61.26
CA LYS A 3 -50.27 0.83 61.03
C LYS A 3 -49.63 -0.17 60.02
N THR A 4 -49.71 -1.47 60.34
CA THR A 4 -50.08 -2.65 59.52
C THR A 4 -49.56 -2.91 58.10
N LEU A 5 -48.99 -4.12 57.95
CA LEU A 5 -48.85 -4.95 56.74
C LEU A 5 -50.17 -5.12 55.94
N LEU A 6 -50.03 -5.31 54.62
CA LEU A 6 -50.89 -6.20 53.83
C LEU A 6 -50.14 -6.75 52.61
N TYR A 7 -49.97 -8.08 52.61
CA TYR A 7 -49.65 -8.94 51.47
C TYR A 7 -50.92 -9.23 50.64
N PHE A 8 -50.74 -9.86 49.46
CA PHE A 8 -51.69 -10.30 48.42
C PHE A 8 -51.73 -9.37 47.20
N SER A 9 -51.59 -9.78 45.92
CA SER A 9 -51.66 -11.09 45.27
C SER A 9 -50.92 -11.10 43.93
N LEU A 10 -50.55 -12.32 43.55
CA LEU A 10 -50.16 -12.82 42.25
C LEU A 10 -51.13 -12.41 41.12
N ALA A 11 -50.60 -11.91 40.00
CA ALA A 11 -51.26 -11.96 38.69
C ALA A 11 -50.20 -12.25 37.62
N ALA A 12 -50.06 -13.53 37.29
CA ALA A 12 -49.36 -13.97 36.10
C ALA A 12 -50.19 -13.57 34.88
N LEU A 13 -49.63 -12.75 34.00
CA LEU A 13 -50.15 -12.51 32.68
C LEU A 13 -49.03 -12.75 31.67
N THR A 14 -48.97 -13.99 31.21
CA THR A 14 -48.18 -14.42 30.06
C THR A 14 -48.77 -13.80 28.80
N PHE A 15 -48.20 -12.68 28.36
CA PHE A 15 -48.30 -12.29 26.97
C PHE A 15 -47.09 -12.84 26.22
N LEU A 16 -47.31 -13.97 25.56
CA LEU A 16 -46.50 -14.43 24.45
C LEU A 16 -46.65 -13.41 23.31
N ASN A 17 -45.87 -12.33 23.36
CA ASN A 17 -45.54 -11.60 22.15
C ASN A 17 -44.45 -12.40 21.45
N PHE A 18 -44.87 -13.32 20.57
CA PHE A 18 -44.08 -13.63 19.38
C PHE A 18 -44.04 -12.36 18.52
N SER A 19 -43.20 -11.40 18.91
CA SER A 19 -42.55 -10.59 17.90
C SER A 19 -41.44 -11.48 17.37
N CYS A 20 -41.52 -11.84 16.10
CA CYS A 20 -40.35 -12.32 15.38
C CYS A 20 -39.22 -11.32 15.69
N ASP A 21 -38.24 -11.75 16.49
CA ASP A 21 -36.87 -11.36 16.20
C ASP A 21 -36.65 -11.89 14.78
N THR A 22 -36.95 -11.07 13.79
CA THR A 22 -36.10 -11.06 12.61
C THR A 22 -34.73 -10.79 13.19
N ASP A 23 -33.96 -11.85 13.38
CA ASP A 23 -32.52 -11.81 13.44
C ASP A 23 -32.13 -10.74 12.42
N GLY A 24 -31.78 -9.56 12.94
CA GLY A 24 -31.10 -8.54 12.19
C GLY A 24 -29.75 -9.14 11.92
N GLY A 25 -29.71 -10.11 11.00
CA GLY A 25 -28.50 -10.58 10.40
C GLY A 25 -27.89 -9.33 9.84
N ASP A 26 -26.83 -8.87 10.50
CA ASP A 26 -25.83 -8.02 9.87
C ASP A 26 -25.65 -8.63 8.48
N ALA A 27 -26.16 -7.93 7.47
CA ALA A 27 -25.94 -8.34 6.09
C ALA A 27 -24.43 -8.46 5.97
N ASP A 28 -23.92 -9.68 5.77
CA ASP A 28 -22.49 -9.98 5.76
C ASP A 28 -21.78 -8.88 4.99
N GLU A 29 -21.05 -8.03 5.72
CA GLU A 29 -20.51 -6.83 5.12
C GLU A 29 -19.42 -7.22 4.13
N VAL A 30 -19.69 -7.00 2.85
CA VAL A 30 -18.76 -7.36 1.78
C VAL A 30 -17.56 -6.43 1.84
N ILE A 31 -16.42 -6.95 2.29
CA ILE A 31 -15.13 -6.27 2.22
C ILE A 31 -14.69 -6.23 0.76
N PRO A 32 -14.43 -5.04 0.17
CA PRO A 32 -13.97 -4.95 -1.20
C PRO A 32 -12.67 -5.71 -1.44
N GLU A 33 -12.58 -6.41 -2.57
CA GLU A 33 -11.35 -7.13 -2.97
C GLU A 33 -10.23 -6.15 -3.33
N MET A 34 -8.99 -6.55 -3.03
CA MET A 34 -7.79 -5.79 -3.38
C MET A 34 -7.50 -5.88 -4.88
N ALA A 35 -7.32 -4.72 -5.51
CA ALA A 35 -6.80 -4.64 -6.87
C ALA A 35 -5.45 -3.91 -6.87
N LEU A 36 -4.48 -4.43 -7.59
CA LEU A 36 -3.12 -3.89 -7.68
C LEU A 36 -2.63 -3.97 -9.12
N THR A 37 -1.98 -2.93 -9.59
CA THR A 37 -1.28 -2.92 -10.88
C THR A 37 0.10 -2.31 -10.73
N MET A 38 1.02 -2.75 -11.57
CA MET A 38 2.34 -2.13 -11.73
C MET A 38 2.74 -2.20 -13.20
N HIS A 39 3.24 -1.09 -13.75
CA HIS A 39 3.85 -1.02 -15.06
C HIS A 39 5.29 -0.55 -14.89
N ARG A 40 6.23 -1.21 -15.55
CA ARG A 40 7.65 -0.83 -15.62
C ARG A 40 8.04 -0.58 -17.06
N ALA A 41 8.77 0.51 -17.32
CA ALA A 41 9.40 0.82 -18.60
C ALA A 41 10.89 1.12 -18.40
N PHE A 42 11.74 0.53 -19.24
CA PHE A 42 13.13 0.94 -19.41
C PHE A 42 13.31 1.51 -20.81
N MET A 43 13.70 2.78 -20.93
CA MET A 43 13.95 3.45 -22.20
C MET A 43 15.44 3.66 -22.39
N TYR A 44 16.05 2.87 -23.28
CA TYR A 44 17.50 2.90 -23.50
C TYR A 44 17.93 4.08 -24.37
N HIS A 45 18.97 4.80 -23.96
CA HIS A 45 19.40 6.03 -24.63
C HIS A 45 20.18 5.78 -25.93
N ASP A 46 20.85 4.63 -26.04
CA ASP A 46 21.70 4.30 -27.19
C ASP A 46 20.89 3.97 -28.45
N ASN A 47 19.79 3.23 -28.29
CA ASN A 47 19.00 2.70 -29.39
C ASN A 47 17.51 3.09 -29.33
N HIS A 48 17.08 3.82 -28.29
CA HIS A 48 15.68 4.20 -28.04
C HIS A 48 14.73 2.99 -27.91
N GLU A 49 15.27 1.80 -27.63
CA GLU A 49 14.48 0.61 -27.32
C GLU A 49 13.76 0.82 -26.00
N THR A 50 12.49 0.42 -25.95
CA THR A 50 11.73 0.39 -24.70
C THR A 50 11.42 -1.05 -24.30
N LYS A 51 11.84 -1.44 -23.09
CA LYS A 51 11.44 -2.72 -22.49
C LYS A 51 10.39 -2.48 -21.41
N ASN A 52 9.21 -3.04 -21.62
CA ASN A 52 8.08 -2.90 -20.71
C ASN A 52 7.77 -4.19 -19.95
N ALA A 53 7.14 -4.08 -18.78
CA ALA A 53 6.46 -5.16 -18.10
C ALA A 53 5.21 -4.62 -17.42
N THR A 54 4.13 -5.41 -17.42
CA THR A 54 2.86 -5.06 -16.79
C THR A 54 2.44 -6.20 -15.86
N TYR A 55 2.03 -5.83 -14.67
CA TYR A 55 1.66 -6.71 -13.58
C TYR A 55 0.27 -6.36 -13.05
N THR A 56 -0.42 -7.35 -12.52
CA THR A 56 -1.74 -7.24 -11.88
C THR A 56 -1.74 -8.02 -10.57
N SER A 57 -2.80 -7.92 -9.77
CA SER A 57 -2.93 -8.67 -8.51
C SER A 57 -2.59 -10.16 -8.63
N ALA A 58 -2.82 -10.78 -9.79
CA ALA A 58 -2.58 -12.21 -10.00
C ALA A 58 -1.09 -12.60 -10.04
N ASN A 59 -0.18 -11.64 -10.30
CA ASN A 59 1.25 -11.89 -10.42
C ASN A 59 2.10 -10.94 -9.57
N LEU A 60 1.47 -10.21 -8.66
CA LEU A 60 2.13 -9.34 -7.70
C LEU A 60 2.08 -9.91 -6.29
N GLN A 61 3.21 -9.83 -5.60
CA GLN A 61 3.28 -9.90 -4.16
C GLN A 61 3.19 -8.47 -3.61
N SER A 62 2.52 -8.29 -2.48
CA SER A 62 2.45 -6.97 -1.87
C SER A 62 2.28 -7.04 -0.35
N ALA A 63 2.72 -5.98 0.30
CA ALA A 63 2.51 -5.76 1.73
C ALA A 63 2.25 -4.27 1.99
N PHE A 64 1.25 -4.00 2.82
CA PHE A 64 0.88 -2.67 3.26
C PHE A 64 0.88 -2.69 4.78
N LEU A 65 1.98 -2.25 5.38
CA LEU A 65 2.28 -2.47 6.79
C LEU A 65 2.35 -1.15 7.55
N THR A 66 1.76 -1.11 8.73
CA THR A 66 1.92 -0.01 9.70
C THR A 66 2.63 -0.57 10.93
N GLU A 67 3.93 -0.30 11.05
CA GLU A 67 4.78 -0.77 12.14
C GLU A 67 5.93 0.20 12.36
N ASN A 68 6.58 0.20 13.53
CA ASN A 68 7.79 1.00 13.78
C ASN A 68 7.67 2.49 13.36
N GLU A 69 6.52 3.09 13.68
CA GLU A 69 6.19 4.50 13.37
C GLU A 69 6.29 4.83 11.88
N ARG A 70 5.96 3.88 10.99
CA ARG A 70 5.92 4.10 9.53
C ARG A 70 4.85 3.29 8.83
N LEU A 71 4.41 3.80 7.69
CA LEU A 71 3.71 3.05 6.65
C LEU A 71 4.74 2.52 5.64
N THR A 72 4.71 1.22 5.39
CA THR A 72 5.48 0.56 4.33
C THR A 72 4.54 0.02 3.27
N ILE A 73 4.74 0.41 2.02
CA ILE A 73 4.09 -0.17 0.85
C ILE A 73 5.16 -0.91 0.06
N TYR A 74 4.99 -2.22 -0.09
CA TYR A 74 5.86 -3.08 -0.89
C TYR A 74 5.04 -3.71 -2.02
N VAL A 75 5.59 -3.70 -3.24
CA VAL A 75 5.04 -4.34 -4.43
C VAL A 75 6.17 -5.07 -5.15
N GLY A 76 6.03 -6.37 -5.32
CA GLY A 76 6.98 -7.25 -5.99
C GLY A 76 6.34 -8.00 -7.16
N GLY A 77 6.98 -7.97 -8.32
CA GLY A 77 6.68 -8.81 -9.49
C GLY A 77 7.74 -9.89 -9.69
N ASP A 78 7.84 -10.43 -10.90
CA ASP A 78 8.81 -11.51 -11.24
C ASP A 78 10.26 -11.13 -10.89
N LYS A 79 10.72 -9.98 -11.39
CA LYS A 79 12.08 -9.47 -11.17
C LYS A 79 12.12 -8.12 -10.50
N ASP A 80 10.98 -7.48 -10.35
CA ASP A 80 10.86 -6.08 -9.99
C ASP A 80 10.33 -5.98 -8.58
N ASP A 81 11.04 -5.29 -7.70
CA ASP A 81 10.57 -4.97 -6.36
C ASP A 81 10.64 -3.46 -6.14
N ILE A 82 9.55 -2.88 -5.66
CA ILE A 82 9.50 -1.47 -5.24
C ILE A 82 8.94 -1.38 -3.83
N SER A 83 9.56 -0.52 -3.02
CA SER A 83 9.05 -0.21 -1.69
C SER A 83 9.06 1.29 -1.40
N PHE A 84 8.08 1.71 -0.62
CA PHE A 84 7.92 3.07 -0.13
C PHE A 84 7.75 3.03 1.38
N GLU A 85 8.53 3.81 2.10
CA GLU A 85 8.42 4.00 3.55
C GLU A 85 8.09 5.47 3.83
N ILE A 86 6.99 5.72 4.55
CA ILE A 86 6.56 7.06 4.97
C ILE A 86 6.47 7.07 6.49
N ALA A 87 7.14 8.01 7.14
CA ALA A 87 7.11 8.13 8.61
C ALA A 87 5.70 8.51 9.09
N GLU A 88 5.26 7.97 10.21
CA GLU A 88 3.95 8.24 10.79
C GLU A 88 3.73 9.73 11.08
N ALA A 89 4.78 10.45 11.47
CA ALA A 89 4.74 11.90 11.66
C ALA A 89 4.43 12.70 10.38
N ASP A 90 4.63 12.10 9.21
CA ASP A 90 4.31 12.68 7.89
C ASP A 90 2.94 12.20 7.35
N LEU A 91 2.30 11.24 8.01
CA LEU A 91 0.98 10.72 7.65
C LEU A 91 -0.10 11.55 8.37
N PRO A 92 -0.97 12.27 7.64
CA PRO A 92 -2.13 12.88 8.26
C PRO A 92 -3.07 11.79 8.82
N SER A 93 -3.93 12.18 9.76
CA SER A 93 -4.99 11.31 10.26
C SER A 93 -5.80 10.76 9.09
N GLY A 94 -5.74 9.44 8.90
CA GLY A 94 -6.42 8.75 7.79
C GLY A 94 -5.60 8.57 6.51
N TYR A 95 -4.28 8.76 6.52
CA TYR A 95 -3.34 8.38 5.45
C TYR A 95 -3.52 9.07 4.08
N VAL A 96 -4.61 9.81 3.83
CA VAL A 96 -4.88 10.45 2.55
C VAL A 96 -3.91 11.61 2.32
N GLY A 97 -3.16 11.56 1.23
CA GLY A 97 -2.14 12.55 0.93
C GLY A 97 -1.25 12.15 -0.25
N ASN A 98 -0.46 13.11 -0.71
CA ASN A 98 0.56 12.91 -1.72
C ASN A 98 1.96 12.99 -1.09
N TYR A 99 2.68 11.88 -1.14
CA TYR A 99 3.98 11.69 -0.50
C TYR A 99 5.07 11.67 -1.57
N VAL A 100 5.64 12.84 -1.84
CA VAL A 100 6.75 13.00 -2.78
C VAL A 100 7.93 12.13 -2.35
N LEU A 101 8.58 11.48 -3.31
CA LEU A 101 9.74 10.64 -3.01
C LEU A 101 10.90 11.47 -2.47
N LYS A 102 11.63 10.92 -1.51
CA LYS A 102 12.97 11.41 -1.17
C LYS A 102 13.88 11.24 -2.39
N SER A 103 14.76 12.19 -2.61
CA SER A 103 15.58 12.23 -3.82
C SER A 103 16.84 13.05 -3.64
N LEU A 104 17.96 12.61 -4.22
CA LEU A 104 19.13 13.47 -4.35
C LEU A 104 18.86 14.66 -5.30
N PRO A 105 19.50 15.81 -5.07
CA PRO A 105 20.51 16.08 -4.04
C PRO A 105 19.96 16.43 -2.66
N ASN A 106 18.64 16.63 -2.51
CA ASN A 106 18.01 17.14 -1.30
C ASN A 106 16.94 16.17 -0.77
N PRO A 107 17.32 15.02 -0.18
CA PRO A 107 16.39 13.98 0.20
C PRO A 107 15.37 14.42 1.26
N ASP A 108 15.69 15.44 2.04
CA ASP A 108 14.81 15.99 3.09
C ASP A 108 13.57 16.71 2.54
N ASN A 109 13.55 17.05 1.24
CA ASN A 109 12.37 17.67 0.60
C ASN A 109 11.25 16.65 0.33
N GLY A 110 11.56 15.36 0.33
CA GLY A 110 10.59 14.28 0.13
C GLY A 110 10.16 13.63 1.43
N LYS A 111 9.05 12.89 1.38
CA LYS A 111 8.47 12.16 2.52
C LYS A 111 8.60 10.65 2.38
N ALA A 112 8.45 10.12 1.18
CA ALA A 112 8.53 8.69 0.92
C ALA A 112 9.98 8.26 0.63
N LYS A 113 10.59 7.50 1.54
CA LYS A 113 11.85 6.81 1.25
C LYS A 113 11.55 5.63 0.34
N THR A 114 12.14 5.63 -0.85
CA THR A 114 11.90 4.62 -1.88
C THR A 114 13.11 3.73 -2.11
N SER A 115 12.85 2.46 -2.37
CA SER A 115 13.81 1.56 -3.01
C SER A 115 13.19 0.85 -4.20
N TYR A 116 13.99 0.62 -5.24
CA TYR A 116 13.62 -0.20 -6.38
C TYR A 116 14.75 -1.18 -6.67
N SER A 117 14.43 -2.45 -6.92
CA SER A 117 15.39 -3.44 -7.38
C SER A 117 14.90 -4.24 -8.57
N TYR A 118 15.87 -4.66 -9.38
CA TYR A 118 15.68 -5.58 -10.50
C TYR A 118 16.57 -6.81 -10.32
N ALA A 119 15.98 -7.99 -10.17
CA ALA A 119 16.69 -9.25 -10.07
C ALA A 119 17.11 -9.78 -11.45
N THR A 120 18.41 -10.02 -11.64
CA THR A 120 18.94 -10.74 -12.83
C THR A 120 19.09 -12.23 -12.56
N SER A 121 19.22 -12.62 -11.28
CA SER A 121 19.21 -13.99 -10.78
C SER A 121 18.71 -14.00 -9.32
N PRO A 122 18.53 -15.18 -8.69
CA PRO A 122 18.15 -15.25 -7.27
C PRO A 122 19.13 -14.60 -6.29
N THR A 123 20.37 -14.31 -6.73
CA THR A 123 21.44 -13.76 -5.87
C THR A 123 22.10 -12.51 -6.45
N SER A 124 21.57 -11.98 -7.56
CA SER A 124 22.17 -10.86 -8.28
C SER A 124 21.10 -9.94 -8.86
N GLY A 125 21.38 -8.65 -8.87
CA GLY A 125 20.45 -7.64 -9.36
C GLY A 125 21.01 -6.24 -9.21
N SER A 126 20.20 -5.28 -9.63
CA SER A 126 20.42 -3.87 -9.40
C SER A 126 19.52 -3.39 -8.27
N VAL A 127 20.00 -2.47 -7.46
CA VAL A 127 19.19 -1.82 -6.42
C VAL A 127 19.47 -0.32 -6.43
N PHE A 128 18.38 0.44 -6.37
CA PHE A 128 18.39 1.88 -6.33
C PHE A 128 17.68 2.34 -5.06
N PHE A 129 18.33 3.24 -4.33
CA PHE A 129 17.77 3.85 -3.14
C PHE A 129 17.63 5.36 -3.35
N SER A 130 16.49 5.92 -2.97
CA SER A 130 16.17 7.36 -2.98
C SER A 130 17.21 8.24 -2.28
N GLN A 131 17.91 7.69 -1.29
CA GLN A 131 18.96 8.39 -0.53
C GLN A 131 20.30 8.45 -1.27
N ALA A 132 20.47 7.67 -2.34
CA ALA A 132 21.71 7.54 -3.10
C ALA A 132 21.52 7.86 -4.60
N ASN A 133 20.30 8.12 -5.05
CA ASN A 133 19.96 8.34 -6.45
C ASN A 133 18.98 9.51 -6.58
N ALA A 134 19.00 10.18 -7.73
CA ALA A 134 17.93 11.07 -8.12
C ALA A 134 16.73 10.22 -8.55
N MET A 135 15.64 10.35 -7.81
CA MET A 135 14.36 9.69 -8.05
C MET A 135 13.24 10.73 -8.07
N ASN A 136 12.32 10.67 -9.02
CA ASN A 136 11.15 11.55 -9.03
C ASN A 136 9.87 10.72 -8.94
N GLY A 137 8.76 11.39 -8.60
CA GLY A 137 7.45 10.77 -8.45
C GLY A 137 6.89 10.92 -7.04
N SER A 138 5.89 10.11 -6.72
CA SER A 138 5.24 10.11 -5.42
C SER A 138 4.43 8.83 -5.18
N VAL A 139 4.03 8.65 -3.93
CA VAL A 139 2.89 7.79 -3.56
C VAL A 139 1.71 8.69 -3.25
N GLU A 140 0.58 8.48 -3.89
CA GLU A 140 -0.66 9.18 -3.56
C GLU A 140 -1.65 8.20 -2.95
N ILE A 141 -2.09 8.47 -1.72
CA ILE A 141 -3.21 7.75 -1.10
C ILE A 141 -4.43 8.65 -1.26
N THR A 142 -5.42 8.18 -2.02
CA THR A 142 -6.62 8.95 -2.38
C THR A 142 -7.82 8.62 -1.50
N ASN A 143 -7.82 7.45 -0.85
CA ASN A 143 -8.91 7.02 0.01
C ASN A 143 -8.41 6.16 1.17
N TYR A 144 -9.04 6.32 2.32
CA TYR A 144 -8.87 5.45 3.48
C TYR A 144 -10.23 5.07 4.05
N ASN A 145 -10.51 3.77 4.05
CA ASN A 145 -11.66 3.19 4.72
C ASN A 145 -11.23 2.79 6.14
N GLU A 146 -11.56 3.62 7.12
CA GLU A 146 -11.19 3.40 8.53
C GLU A 146 -11.82 2.12 9.09
N LYS A 147 -13.09 1.85 8.76
CA LYS A 147 -13.82 0.66 9.23
C LYS A 147 -13.10 -0.64 8.88
N HIS A 148 -12.60 -0.72 7.64
CA HIS A 148 -11.93 -1.90 7.12
C HIS A 148 -10.40 -1.76 7.06
N GLN A 149 -9.83 -0.64 7.51
CA GLN A 149 -8.40 -0.35 7.43
C GLN A 149 -7.85 -0.55 6.00
N LEU A 150 -8.56 -0.04 4.99
CA LEU A 150 -8.17 -0.18 3.58
C LEU A 150 -7.71 1.15 3.01
N ILE A 151 -6.61 1.15 2.26
CA ILE A 151 -6.16 2.32 1.48
C ILE A 151 -6.26 2.06 -0.02
N SER A 152 -6.48 3.13 -0.77
CA SER A 152 -6.44 3.13 -2.23
C SER A 152 -5.62 4.32 -2.73
N GLY A 153 -4.99 4.18 -3.88
CA GLY A 153 -4.03 5.16 -4.35
C GLY A 153 -3.24 4.74 -5.59
N THR A 154 -2.22 5.52 -5.87
CA THR A 154 -1.29 5.36 -6.98
C THR A 154 0.14 5.54 -6.51
N PHE A 155 1.09 5.07 -7.32
CA PHE A 155 2.49 5.40 -7.15
C PHE A 155 3.18 5.59 -8.48
N GLU A 156 4.19 6.43 -8.48
CA GLU A 156 5.08 6.69 -9.60
C GLU A 156 6.53 6.82 -9.10
N LEU A 157 7.45 6.21 -9.84
CA LEU A 157 8.88 6.37 -9.72
C LEU A 157 9.45 6.61 -11.12
N THR A 158 10.24 7.67 -11.28
CA THR A 158 11.08 7.87 -12.45
C THR A 158 12.54 8.09 -12.04
N MET A 159 13.45 7.52 -12.83
CA MET A 159 14.89 7.73 -12.71
C MET A 159 15.44 7.97 -14.10
N GLU A 160 16.21 9.04 -14.26
CA GLU A 160 16.79 9.41 -15.54
C GLU A 160 18.26 9.02 -15.61
N ASN A 161 18.70 8.55 -16.78
CA ASN A 161 20.10 8.26 -17.08
C ASN A 161 20.78 7.35 -16.03
N VAL A 162 20.09 6.27 -15.64
CA VAL A 162 20.64 5.27 -14.72
C VAL A 162 21.24 4.08 -15.48
N PRO A 163 22.21 3.35 -14.89
CA PRO A 163 22.66 2.07 -15.42
C PRO A 163 21.51 1.10 -15.69
N ASP A 164 21.56 0.38 -16.82
CA ASP A 164 20.61 -0.67 -17.22
C ASP A 164 20.38 -1.67 -16.07
N PRO A 165 19.20 -1.69 -15.43
CA PRO A 165 18.95 -2.57 -14.29
C PRO A 165 19.06 -4.05 -14.64
N THR A 166 18.94 -4.40 -15.93
CA THR A 166 19.03 -5.77 -16.45
C THR A 166 20.45 -6.22 -16.77
N ALA A 167 21.43 -5.33 -16.70
CA ALA A 167 22.80 -5.65 -17.03
C ALA A 167 23.35 -6.70 -16.04
N THR A 168 23.87 -7.80 -16.59
CA THR A 168 24.50 -8.88 -15.81
C THR A 168 25.97 -8.61 -15.50
N SER A 169 26.56 -7.58 -16.14
CA SER A 169 27.92 -7.12 -15.90
C SER A 169 27.90 -5.68 -15.40
N PRO A 170 28.63 -5.36 -14.31
CA PRO A 170 28.71 -3.99 -13.79
C PRO A 170 29.63 -3.09 -14.63
N THR A 171 30.33 -3.61 -15.63
CA THR A 171 31.29 -2.83 -16.41
C THR A 171 30.59 -2.15 -17.58
N ASN A 172 30.56 -0.80 -17.55
CA ASN A 172 29.97 0.05 -18.58
C ASN A 172 28.59 -0.42 -19.07
N PRO A 173 27.61 -0.60 -18.16
CA PRO A 173 26.25 -0.89 -18.57
C PRO A 173 25.71 0.25 -19.45
N ARG A 174 24.80 -0.08 -20.37
CA ARG A 174 24.05 0.92 -21.11
C ARG A 174 23.28 1.81 -20.13
N SER A 175 23.01 3.05 -20.49
CA SER A 175 22.13 3.92 -19.72
C SER A 175 20.69 3.84 -20.22
N CYS A 176 19.75 3.97 -19.31
CA CYS A 176 18.33 4.09 -19.61
C CYS A 176 17.60 5.00 -18.61
N ASP A 177 16.42 5.46 -19.00
CA ASP A 177 15.44 5.97 -18.07
C ASP A 177 14.56 4.82 -17.58
N VAL A 178 14.21 4.86 -16.29
CA VAL A 178 13.32 3.89 -15.64
C VAL A 178 12.06 4.60 -15.21
N THR A 179 10.91 4.06 -15.59
CA THR A 179 9.60 4.51 -15.11
C THR A 179 8.85 3.32 -14.51
N ILE A 180 8.33 3.50 -13.30
CA ILE A 180 7.46 2.53 -12.64
C ILE A 180 6.22 3.26 -12.19
N THR A 181 5.05 2.80 -12.62
CA THR A 181 3.77 3.34 -12.19
C THR A 181 2.90 2.22 -11.67
N GLY A 182 1.93 2.53 -10.82
CA GLY A 182 0.99 1.54 -10.35
C GLY A 182 -0.19 2.13 -9.61
N THR A 183 -1.17 1.26 -9.37
CA THR A 183 -2.39 1.58 -8.62
C THR A 183 -2.66 0.50 -7.61
N PHE A 184 -3.16 0.88 -6.43
CA PHE A 184 -3.66 -0.05 -5.43
C PHE A 184 -5.07 0.39 -5.03
N ALA A 185 -5.99 -0.54 -4.91
CA ALA A 185 -7.33 -0.30 -4.43
C ALA A 185 -7.65 -1.32 -3.35
N ASN A 186 -8.26 -0.84 -2.26
CA ASN A 186 -8.71 -1.67 -1.14
C ASN A 186 -7.56 -2.48 -0.51
N ALA A 187 -6.36 -1.91 -0.47
CA ALA A 187 -5.21 -2.55 0.13
C ALA A 187 -5.33 -2.51 1.67
N LYS A 188 -5.39 -3.69 2.30
CA LYS A 188 -5.54 -3.82 3.75
C LYS A 188 -4.24 -3.46 4.46
N LEU A 189 -4.30 -2.47 5.34
CA LEU A 189 -3.24 -2.17 6.29
C LEU A 189 -3.16 -3.30 7.32
N LYS A 190 -1.96 -3.88 7.47
CA LYS A 190 -1.64 -4.85 8.51
C LYS A 190 -0.76 -4.17 9.56
N ALA A 191 -1.21 -4.21 10.81
CA ALA A 191 -0.35 -3.92 11.94
C ALA A 191 0.43 -5.19 12.29
N THR A 192 1.75 -5.08 12.41
CA THR A 192 2.56 -6.12 13.04
C THR A 192 2.65 -5.79 14.53
N LEU A 193 2.07 -6.65 15.38
CA LEU A 193 2.11 -6.53 16.85
C LEU A 193 3.52 -6.78 17.40
#